data_AF-A0A4V1VKT2-F1
#
_entry.id   AF-A0A4V1VKT2-F1
#
_cell.length_a   1.000
_cell.length_b   1.000
_cell.length_c   1.000
_cell.angle_alpha   90.00
_cell.angle_beta   90.00
_cell.angle_gamma   90.00
#
_symmetry.space_group_name_H-M   'P 1'
#
loop_
_entity.id
_entity.type
_entity.pdbx_description
1 polymer ?
#
loop_
_entity_poly.entity_id
_entity_poly.type
_entity_poly.pdbx_seq_one_letter_code
_entity_poly.pdbx_strand_id
1 'polypeptide(L)'
;MLTYLTDSADPAPGQLAPRVGDAVELRILRGGRDIEAWSATGIRLGRLPPAEREALDDLLQIGTPALRAHISAVVPRPLNHGNGRIHIRVQTPTN
;
A
#
# COMPACT_ATOMS: atom_id res chain seq x y z
N MET A 1 14.18 -5.42 3.23
CA MET A 1 13.52 -4.66 2.13
C MET A 1 12.37 -5.50 1.63
N LEU A 2 11.12 -5.07 1.84
CA LEU A 2 9.95 -5.76 1.29
C LEU A 2 9.26 -4.89 0.24
N THR A 3 8.87 -5.53 -0.86
CA THR A 3 8.12 -4.95 -1.96
C THR A 3 6.77 -5.62 -1.99
N TYR A 4 5.70 -4.85 -1.77
CA TYR A 4 4.34 -5.37 -1.68
C TYR A 4 3.52 -5.00 -2.90
N LEU A 5 2.75 -5.96 -3.39
CA LEU A 5 1.84 -5.76 -4.49
C LEU A 5 0.45 -5.48 -3.93
N THR A 6 -0.03 -4.23 -4.02
CA THR A 6 -1.44 -3.93 -3.68
C THR A 6 -2.25 -3.87 -4.95
N ASP A 7 -3.45 -4.45 -4.92
CA ASP A 7 -4.48 -4.15 -5.92
C ASP A 7 -4.87 -2.69 -5.73
N SER A 8 -4.80 -1.90 -6.80
CA SER A 8 -5.20 -0.49 -6.73
C SER A 8 -6.72 -0.42 -6.57
N ALA A 9 -7.19 0.49 -5.71
CA ALA A 9 -8.58 0.91 -5.74
C ALA A 9 -8.83 1.68 -7.05
N ASP A 10 -10.06 1.65 -7.56
CA ASP A 10 -10.43 2.54 -8.67
C ASP A 10 -10.19 3.99 -8.23
N PRO A 11 -9.43 4.76 -9.02
CA PRO A 11 -9.29 6.17 -8.73
C PRO A 11 -10.67 6.82 -8.80
N ALA A 12 -11.02 7.62 -7.80
CA ALA A 12 -12.23 8.43 -7.86
C ALA A 12 -12.16 9.36 -9.09
N PRO A 13 -13.30 9.77 -9.67
CA PRO A 13 -13.31 10.69 -10.80
C PRO A 13 -12.50 11.96 -10.48
N GLY A 14 -11.50 12.29 -11.32
CA GLY A 14 -10.62 13.44 -11.13
C GLY A 14 -9.40 13.20 -10.23
N GLN A 15 -9.22 11.97 -9.72
CA GLN A 15 -8.05 11.61 -8.94
C GLN A 15 -6.83 11.38 -9.85
N LEU A 16 -5.70 11.95 -9.49
CA LEU A 16 -4.42 11.70 -10.15
C LEU A 16 -4.01 10.23 -9.95
N ALA A 17 -3.62 9.58 -11.04
CA ALA A 17 -3.08 8.23 -10.99
C ALA A 17 -1.80 8.19 -10.13
N PRO A 18 -1.62 7.15 -9.29
CA PRO A 18 -0.42 7.00 -8.47
C PRO A 18 0.85 6.93 -9.32
N ARG A 19 1.95 7.50 -8.81
CA ARG A 19 3.25 7.58 -9.49
C ARG A 19 4.36 7.00 -8.63
N VAL A 20 5.44 6.56 -9.28
CA VAL A 20 6.66 6.16 -8.59
C VAL A 20 7.22 7.33 -7.78
N GLY A 21 7.59 7.07 -6.53
CA GLY A 21 8.07 8.06 -5.58
C GLY A 21 6.98 8.64 -4.67
N ASP A 22 5.69 8.44 -4.99
CA ASP A 22 4.61 8.95 -4.15
C ASP A 22 4.68 8.35 -2.74
N ALA A 23 4.47 9.20 -1.74
CA ALA A 23 4.42 8.80 -0.34
C ALA A 23 3.13 8.01 -0.06
N VAL A 24 3.30 6.92 0.69
CA VAL A 24 2.23 6.01 1.06
C VAL A 24 2.25 5.77 2.57
N GLU A 25 1.09 5.79 3.18
CA GLU A 25 0.86 5.33 4.54
C GLU A 25 0.16 3.98 4.51
N LEU A 26 0.79 2.97 5.11
CA LEU A 26 0.14 1.69 5.36
C LEU A 26 -0.57 1.77 6.71
N ARG A 27 -1.90 1.70 6.69
CA ARG A 27 -2.75 1.81 7.88
C ARG A 27 -3.33 0.45 8.23
N ILE A 28 -3.22 0.10 9.50
CA ILE A 28 -3.79 -1.14 10.04
C ILE A 28 -5.26 -0.88 10.38
N LEU A 29 -6.15 -1.75 9.91
CA LEU A 29 -7.58 -1.71 10.18
C LEU A 29 -8.04 -2.99 10.87
N ARG A 30 -9.26 -2.92 11.43
CA ARG A 30 -9.97 -4.07 12.05
C ARG A 30 -9.11 -4.89 13.01
N GLY A 31 -8.34 -4.22 13.86
CA GLY A 31 -7.52 -4.86 14.89
C GLY A 31 -6.36 -5.72 14.36
N GLY A 32 -5.73 -5.34 13.24
CA GLY A 32 -4.57 -6.07 12.67
C GLY A 32 -4.89 -6.95 11.46
N ARG A 33 -6.17 -7.11 11.12
CA ARG A 33 -6.59 -8.07 10.09
C ARG A 33 -6.47 -7.55 8.66
N ASP A 34 -6.60 -6.25 8.47
CA ASP A 34 -6.52 -5.62 7.16
C ASP A 34 -5.46 -4.52 7.18
N ILE A 35 -4.67 -4.42 6.10
CA ILE A 35 -3.74 -3.31 5.91
C ILE A 35 -4.11 -2.62 4.60
N GLU A 36 -4.36 -1.32 4.69
CA GLU A 36 -4.70 -0.49 3.54
C GLU A 36 -3.58 0.49 3.23
N ALA A 37 -3.35 0.70 1.93
CA ALA A 37 -2.43 1.71 1.44
C ALA A 37 -3.18 3.01 1.19
N TRP A 38 -2.69 4.10 1.77
CA TRP A 38 -3.26 5.43 1.66
C TRP A 38 -2.21 6.39 1.12
N SER A 39 -2.61 7.30 0.23
CA SER A 39 -1.77 8.41 -0.21
C SER A 39 -1.67 9.48 0.89
N ALA A 40 -0.66 10.35 0.78
CA ALA A 40 -0.48 11.50 1.68
C ALA A 40 -1.69 12.45 1.71
N THR A 41 -2.51 12.48 0.65
CA THR A 41 -3.74 13.29 0.57
C THR A 41 -4.95 12.59 1.18
N GLY A 42 -4.77 11.44 1.82
CA GLY A 42 -5.85 10.71 2.48
C GLY A 42 -6.72 9.90 1.53
N ILE A 43 -6.25 9.59 0.32
CA ILE A 43 -6.98 8.73 -0.62
C ILE A 43 -6.50 7.29 -0.51
N ARG A 44 -7.45 6.35 -0.39
CA ARG A 44 -7.16 4.92 -0.38
C ARG A 44 -6.65 4.49 -1.76
N LEU A 45 -5.41 4.00 -1.78
CA LEU A 45 -4.73 3.49 -2.97
C LEU A 45 -5.01 2.01 -3.19
N GLY A 46 -5.29 1.25 -2.13
CA GLY A 46 -5.51 -0.19 -2.23
C GLY A 46 -5.50 -0.92 -0.89
N ARG A 47 -5.50 -2.25 -0.96
CA ARG A 47 -5.37 -3.14 0.20
C ARG A 47 -4.26 -4.15 -0.04
N LEU A 48 -3.44 -4.39 0.97
CA LEU A 48 -2.42 -5.43 0.92
C LEU A 48 -3.09 -6.81 0.88
N PRO A 49 -2.62 -7.75 0.04
CA PRO A 49 -3.13 -9.10 0.06
C PRO A 49 -2.73 -9.83 1.36
N PRO A 50 -3.43 -10.93 1.70
CA PRO A 50 -3.26 -11.60 2.99
C PRO A 50 -1.84 -12.12 3.27
N ALA A 51 -1.12 -12.60 2.24
CA ALA A 51 0.23 -13.15 2.40
C ALA A 51 1.24 -12.04 2.76
N GLU A 52 1.14 -10.89 2.12
CA GLU A 52 1.94 -9.71 2.39
C GLU A 52 1.65 -9.13 3.78
N ARG A 53 0.38 -9.19 4.21
CA ARG A 53 -0.01 -8.83 5.58
C ARG A 53 0.71 -9.69 6.61
N GLU A 54 0.72 -11.01 6.45
CA GLU A 54 1.40 -11.92 7.38
C GLU A 54 2.89 -11.62 7.47
N ALA A 55 3.54 -11.33 6.34
CA ALA A 55 4.94 -10.91 6.33
C ALA A 55 5.18 -9.54 6.99
N LEU A 56 4.16 -8.68 7.06
CA LEU A 56 4.25 -7.38 7.70
C LEU A 56 3.82 -7.42 9.18
N ASP A 57 3.16 -8.49 9.63
CA ASP A 57 2.65 -8.64 11.01
C ASP A 57 3.80 -8.56 12.02
N ASP A 58 4.92 -9.21 11.74
CA ASP A 58 6.14 -9.17 12.57
C ASP A 58 6.80 -7.78 12.63
N LEU A 59 6.65 -6.99 11.56
CA LEU A 59 7.14 -5.61 11.45
C LEU A 59 6.20 -4.62 12.14
N LEU A 60 4.92 -4.96 12.20
CA LEU A 60 3.86 -4.20 12.84
C LEU A 60 3.72 -4.62 14.30
N GLN A 61 4.78 -4.42 15.09
CA GLN A 61 4.68 -4.58 16.53
C GLN A 61 3.53 -3.72 17.10
N ILE A 62 2.78 -4.31 18.03
CA ILE A 62 1.63 -3.73 18.72
C ILE A 62 1.95 -2.30 19.15
N GLY A 63 1.28 -1.31 18.53
CA GLY A 63 1.41 0.11 18.88
C GLY A 63 1.85 1.02 17.74
N THR A 64 2.23 0.50 16.57
CA THR A 64 2.54 1.36 15.40
C THR A 64 1.27 1.60 14.57
N PRO A 65 0.68 2.81 14.57
CA PRO A 65 -0.61 3.05 13.92
C PRO A 65 -0.52 3.08 12.39
N ALA A 66 0.65 3.41 11.83
CA ALA A 66 0.90 3.43 10.40
C ALA A 66 2.39 3.27 10.08
N LEU A 67 2.70 2.62 8.95
CA LEU A 67 4.05 2.55 8.39
C LEU A 67 4.20 3.50 7.20
N ARG A 68 5.31 4.23 7.17
CA ARG A 68 5.68 5.09 6.04
C ARG A 68 6.33 4.26 4.95
N ALA A 69 5.88 4.49 3.72
CA ALA A 69 6.33 3.79 2.54
C ALA A 69 6.30 4.72 1.31
N HIS A 70 6.78 4.22 0.18
CA HIS A 70 6.65 4.90 -1.10
C HIS A 70 6.35 3.91 -2.22
N ILE A 71 5.75 4.42 -3.30
CA ILE A 71 5.54 3.65 -4.52
C ILE A 71 6.88 3.47 -5.23
N SER A 72 7.29 2.22 -5.41
CA SER A 72 8.51 1.84 -6.12
C SER A 72 8.26 1.45 -7.58
N ALA A 73 7.05 0.99 -7.91
CA ALA A 73 6.63 0.73 -9.27
C ALA A 73 5.10 0.85 -9.41
N VAL A 74 4.66 1.20 -10.61
CA VAL A 74 3.24 1.15 -11.01
C VAL A 74 3.14 0.13 -12.14
N VAL A 75 2.35 -0.92 -11.92
CA VAL A 75 2.18 -2.04 -12.85
C VAL A 75 0.78 -1.94 -13.45
N PRO A 76 0.66 -1.45 -14.69
CA PRO A 76 -0.63 -1.45 -15.38
C PRO A 76 -1.07 -2.89 -15.66
N ARG A 77 -2.36 -3.19 -15.49
CA ARG A 77 -2.93 -4.42 -16.03
C ARG A 77 -3.43 -4.18 -17.46
N PRO A 78 -3.37 -5.20 -18.34
CA PRO A 78 -4.03 -5.12 -19.63
C PRO A 78 -5.53 -4.87 -19.46
N LEU A 79 -6.10 -4.08 -20.39
CA LEU A 79 -7.39 -3.36 -20.35
C LEU A 79 -8.66 -4.13 -19.90
N ASN A 80 -8.61 -5.45 -19.70
CA ASN A 80 -9.76 -6.29 -19.35
C ASN A 80 -9.65 -7.04 -18.00
N HIS A 81 -8.63 -6.78 -17.17
CA HIS A 81 -8.38 -7.58 -15.95
C HIS A 81 -8.45 -6.79 -14.63
N GLY A 82 -9.29 -5.77 -14.58
CA GLY A 82 -9.51 -4.97 -13.38
C GLY A 82 -8.34 -4.03 -13.07
N ASN A 83 -8.24 -3.63 -11.80
CA ASN A 83 -7.42 -2.50 -11.39
C ASN A 83 -5.91 -2.81 -11.52
N GLY A 84 -5.13 -1.76 -11.81
CA GLY A 84 -3.67 -1.81 -11.82
C GLY A 84 -3.10 -2.24 -10.47
N ARG A 85 -1.80 -2.54 -10.45
CA ARG A 85 -1.09 -2.89 -9.22
C ARG A 85 -0.03 -1.84 -8.94
N ILE A 86 0.24 -1.56 -7.68
CA ILE A 86 1.41 -0.74 -7.30
C ILE A 86 2.30 -1.54 -6.36
N HIS A 87 3.61 -1.34 -6.52
CA HIS A 87 4.62 -1.93 -5.67
C HIS A 87 5.01 -0.92 -4.59
N ILE A 88 4.77 -1.26 -3.33
CA ILE A 88 5.04 -0.38 -2.20
C ILE A 88 6.32 -0.85 -1.50
N ARG A 89 7.24 0.08 -1.24
CA ARG A 89 8.47 -0.15 -0.49
C ARG A 89 8.38 0.53 0.87
N VAL A 90 8.43 -0.28 1.92
CA VAL A 90 8.42 0.19 3.31
C VAL A 90 9.83 0.60 3.71
N GLN A 91 9.97 1.77 4.35
CA GLN A 91 11.21 2.16 5.01
C GLN A 91 11.19 1.56 6.41
N THR A 92 12.03 0.55 6.65
CA THR A 92 12.28 0.10 8.02
C THR A 92 13.05 1.21 8.74
N PRO A 93 12.64 1.62 9.95
CA PRO A 93 13.47 2.51 10.74
C PRO A 93 14.83 1.83 10.93
N THR A 94 15.89 2.45 10.42
CA THR A 94 17.26 2.08 10.80
C THR A 94 17.38 2.36 12.29
N ASN A 95 17.55 1.29 13.07
CA ASN A 95 18.07 1.37 14.43
C ASN A 95 19.54 1.79 14.39
#